data_AF-A0A3M0Y1C9-F1
#
_entry.id   AF-A0A3M0Y1C9-F1
#
_cell.length_a   1.000
_cell.length_b   1.000
_cell.length_c   1.000
_cell.angle_alpha   90.00
_cell.angle_beta   90.00
_cell.angle_gamma   90.00
#
_symmetry.space_group_name_H-M   'P 1'
#
loop_
_entity.id
_entity.type
_entity.pdbx_description
1 polymer ?
#
loop_
_entity_poly.entity_id
_entity_poly.type
_entity_poly.pdbx_seq_one_letter_code
_entity_poly.pdbx_strand_id
1 'polypeptide(L)'
;DWGAWEGRGPADLRADPGPDGAAFRAAEARGLDLRPPGGESPRDVQARLRPWLRALARAGTPSLGITHKGVIRALYALATGWDMTGDPPHKLRDACAHRFALAGDGALRLVALNLPLAP
;
A
#
# COMPACT_ATOMS: atom_id res chain seq x y z
N ASP A 1 0.96 -9.74 2.11
CA ASP A 1 0.49 -11.13 2.19
C ASP A 1 -1.03 -11.13 2.34
N TRP A 2 -1.78 -11.88 1.53
CA TRP A 2 -3.25 -11.97 1.66
C TRP A 2 -3.72 -13.18 2.51
N GLY A 3 -2.79 -13.97 3.05
CA GLY A 3 -3.06 -15.09 3.93
C GLY A 3 -4.08 -16.06 3.36
N ALA A 4 -5.05 -16.46 4.18
CA ALA A 4 -6.13 -17.37 3.77
C ALA A 4 -7.02 -16.81 2.64
N TRP A 5 -6.93 -15.52 2.32
CA TRP A 5 -7.67 -14.90 1.22
C TRP A 5 -6.88 -14.82 -0.08
N GLU A 6 -5.66 -15.38 -0.15
CA GLU A 6 -4.89 -15.46 -1.38
C GLU A 6 -5.65 -16.16 -2.51
N GLY A 7 -5.54 -15.62 -3.73
CA GLY A 7 -6.26 -16.12 -4.90
C GLY A 7 -7.74 -15.73 -4.97
N ARG A 8 -8.33 -15.16 -3.91
CA ARG A 8 -9.73 -14.70 -3.91
C ARG A 8 -9.84 -13.21 -4.24
N GLY A 9 -10.79 -12.86 -5.11
CA GLY A 9 -11.07 -11.47 -5.45
C GLY A 9 -11.82 -10.74 -4.32
N PRO A 10 -11.63 -9.40 -4.14
CA PRO A 10 -12.42 -8.62 -3.19
C PRO A 10 -13.94 -8.70 -3.41
N ALA A 11 -14.38 -8.83 -4.67
CA ALA A 11 -15.80 -9.00 -4.99
C ALA A 11 -16.32 -10.35 -4.47
N ASP A 12 -15.57 -11.43 -4.68
CA ASP A 12 -15.93 -12.78 -4.24
C ASP A 12 -15.93 -12.90 -2.72
N LEU A 13 -14.93 -12.32 -2.05
CA LEU A 13 -14.87 -12.25 -0.59
C LEU A 13 -16.07 -11.47 -0.05
N ARG A 14 -16.41 -10.32 -0.65
CA ARG A 14 -17.55 -9.51 -0.19
C ARG A 14 -18.90 -10.22 -0.38
N ALA A 15 -19.04 -10.98 -1.47
CA ALA A 15 -20.25 -11.73 -1.80
C ALA A 15 -20.38 -13.05 -1.02
N ASP A 16 -19.30 -13.53 -0.39
CA ASP A 16 -19.31 -14.76 0.41
C ASP A 16 -20.31 -14.63 1.59
N PRO A 17 -21.32 -15.52 1.68
CA PRO A 17 -22.26 -15.55 2.79
C PRO A 17 -21.67 -16.20 4.05
N GLY A 18 -20.52 -16.88 3.93
CA GLY A 18 -19.84 -17.58 5.00
C GLY A 18 -18.98 -16.67 5.90
N PRO A 19 -18.21 -17.29 6.83
CA PRO A 19 -17.40 -16.58 7.81
C PRO A 19 -16.37 -15.62 7.19
N ASP A 20 -15.76 -16.01 6.06
CA ASP A 20 -14.77 -15.19 5.36
C ASP A 20 -15.35 -13.90 4.83
N GLY A 21 -16.57 -13.92 4.29
CA GLY A 21 -17.21 -12.70 3.80
C GLY A 21 -17.60 -11.76 4.93
N ALA A 22 -18.07 -12.30 6.05
CA ALA A 22 -18.33 -11.49 7.25
C ALA A 22 -17.03 -10.85 7.78
N ALA A 23 -15.95 -11.63 7.85
CA ALA A 23 -14.64 -11.15 8.27
C ALA A 23 -14.07 -10.10 7.30
N PHE A 24 -14.21 -10.31 5.99
CA PHE A 24 -13.77 -9.36 4.97
C PHE A 24 -14.50 -8.03 5.10
N ARG A 25 -15.84 -8.04 5.15
CA ARG A 25 -16.65 -6.82 5.32
C ARG A 25 -16.28 -6.03 6.58
N ALA A 26 -16.01 -6.73 7.69
CA ALA A 26 -15.54 -6.09 8.93
C ALA A 26 -14.10 -5.53 8.80
N ALA A 27 -13.23 -6.22 8.06
CA ALA A 27 -11.85 -5.80 7.85
C ALA A 27 -11.73 -4.59 6.91
N GLU A 28 -12.60 -4.44 5.92
CA GLU A 28 -12.59 -3.29 4.99
C GLU A 28 -12.70 -1.95 5.72
N ALA A 29 -13.50 -1.90 6.78
CA ALA A 29 -13.66 -0.69 7.60
C ALA A 29 -12.40 -0.31 8.40
N ARG A 30 -11.39 -1.19 8.46
CA ARG A 30 -10.17 -0.98 9.26
C ARG A 30 -9.05 -0.27 8.50
N GLY A 31 -9.20 -0.02 7.20
CA GLY A 31 -8.24 0.71 6.38
C GLY A 31 -6.81 0.16 6.49
N LEU A 32 -5.89 0.93 7.06
CA LEU A 32 -4.49 0.53 7.30
C LEU A 32 -4.35 -0.76 8.12
N ASP A 33 -5.37 -1.10 8.91
CA ASP A 33 -5.41 -2.27 9.79
C ASP A 33 -6.28 -3.41 9.23
N LEU A 34 -6.69 -3.31 7.95
CA LEU A 34 -7.27 -4.45 7.22
C LEU A 34 -6.23 -5.57 7.20
N ARG A 35 -6.56 -6.69 7.85
CA ARG A 35 -5.68 -7.85 7.95
C ARG A 35 -6.44 -9.12 7.57
N PRO A 36 -6.02 -9.81 6.51
CA PRO A 36 -6.49 -11.15 6.21
C PRO A 36 -6.05 -12.17 7.27
N PRO A 37 -6.80 -13.25 7.51
CA PRO A 37 -6.36 -14.32 8.41
C PRO A 37 -5.01 -14.88 7.96
N GLY A 38 -4.00 -14.82 8.84
CA GLY A 38 -2.63 -15.25 8.53
C GLY A 38 -1.83 -14.32 7.62
N GLY A 39 -2.37 -13.15 7.24
CA GLY A 39 -1.73 -12.19 6.34
C GLY A 39 -1.19 -10.93 7.01
N GLU A 40 -0.74 -9.99 6.18
CA GLU A 40 -0.21 -8.69 6.58
C GLU A 40 -1.26 -7.59 6.39
N SER A 41 -1.24 -6.57 7.26
CA SER A 41 -1.96 -5.32 7.01
C SER A 41 -1.12 -4.31 6.21
N PRO A 42 -1.74 -3.31 5.57
CA PRO A 42 -0.99 -2.20 5.00
C PRO A 42 -0.04 -1.51 6.00
N ARG A 43 -0.41 -1.44 7.28
CA ARG A 43 0.45 -0.91 8.36
C ARG A 43 1.70 -1.77 8.59
N ASP A 44 1.59 -3.10 8.50
CA ASP A 44 2.78 -3.97 8.59
C ASP A 44 3.70 -3.78 7.40
N VAL A 45 3.12 -3.66 6.20
CA VAL A 45 3.88 -3.39 4.98
C VAL A 45 4.65 -2.08 5.13
N GLN A 46 4.01 -1.03 5.67
CA GLN A 46 4.72 0.21 6.01
C GLN A 46 5.85 -0.04 7.01
N ALA A 47 5.61 -0.80 8.08
CA ALA A 47 6.61 -1.10 9.10
C ALA A 47 7.84 -1.82 8.50
N ARG A 48 7.65 -2.84 7.66
CA ARG A 48 8.77 -3.55 7.02
C ARG A 48 9.53 -2.71 5.99
N LEU A 49 8.88 -1.70 5.41
CA LEU A 49 9.53 -0.80 4.44
C LEU A 49 10.38 0.28 5.14
N ARG A 50 10.08 0.67 6.38
CA ARG A 50 10.80 1.75 7.09
C ARG A 50 12.32 1.55 7.15
N PRO A 51 12.88 0.36 7.47
CA PRO A 51 14.32 0.15 7.45
C PRO A 51 14.94 0.38 6.06
N TRP A 52 14.25 -0.09 5.01
CA TRP A 52 14.69 0.11 3.63
C TRP A 52 14.66 1.59 3.22
N LEU A 53 13.59 2.31 3.54
CA LEU A 53 13.48 3.76 3.28
C LEU A 53 14.59 4.56 3.97
N ARG A 54 14.93 4.20 5.21
CA ARG A 54 16.07 4.80 5.94
C ARG A 54 17.39 4.52 5.26
N ALA A 55 17.60 3.29 4.76
CA ALA A 55 18.80 2.94 4.03
C ALA A 55 18.94 3.75 2.73
N LEU A 56 17.84 3.90 1.97
CA LEU A 56 17.82 4.75 0.77
C LEU A 56 18.12 6.21 1.08
N ALA A 57 17.52 6.76 2.13
CA ALA A 57 17.76 8.14 2.57
C ALA A 57 19.24 8.38 2.90
N ARG A 58 19.88 7.42 3.59
CA ARG A 58 21.32 7.48 3.92
C ARG A 58 22.22 7.36 2.69
N ALA A 59 21.84 6.53 1.72
CA ALA A 59 22.60 6.38 0.49
C ALA A 59 22.59 7.66 -0.35
N GLY A 60 21.51 8.44 -0.28
CA GLY A 60 21.40 9.75 -0.96
C GLY A 60 21.32 9.66 -2.48
N THR A 61 21.16 8.46 -3.05
CA THR A 61 21.09 8.24 -4.50
C THR A 61 19.65 7.99 -4.95
N PRO A 62 19.23 8.56 -6.11
CA PRO A 62 17.93 8.24 -6.70
C PRO A 62 17.78 6.74 -6.93
N SER A 63 16.66 6.18 -6.49
CA SER A 63 16.38 4.75 -6.53
C SER A 63 15.02 4.47 -7.17
N LEU A 64 14.92 3.37 -7.93
CA LEU A 64 13.69 2.91 -8.56
C LEU A 64 13.22 1.61 -7.90
N GLY A 65 11.98 1.58 -7.41
CA GLY A 65 11.35 0.38 -6.86
C GLY A 65 10.26 -0.14 -7.80
N ILE A 66 10.42 -1.36 -8.31
CA ILE A 66 9.39 -2.07 -9.09
C ILE A 66 8.70 -3.05 -8.14
N THR A 67 7.41 -2.84 -7.89
CA THR A 67 6.66 -3.58 -6.86
C THR A 67 5.19 -3.77 -7.24
N HIS A 68 4.40 -4.34 -6.34
CA HIS A 68 2.97 -4.53 -6.51
C HIS A 68 2.14 -3.36 -5.99
N LYS A 69 0.90 -3.24 -6.46
CA LYS A 69 -0.07 -2.20 -6.08
C LYS A 69 -0.27 -2.03 -4.57
N GLY A 70 -0.21 -3.12 -3.79
CA GLY A 70 -0.33 -3.07 -2.34
C GLY A 70 0.82 -2.31 -1.66
N VAL A 71 2.06 -2.52 -2.12
CA VAL A 71 3.25 -1.81 -1.63
C VAL A 71 3.18 -0.33 -2.01
N ILE A 72 2.82 -0.03 -3.26
CA ILE A 72 2.65 1.34 -3.75
C ILE A 72 1.59 2.09 -2.92
N ARG A 73 0.44 1.46 -2.65
CA ARG A 73 -0.62 2.06 -1.82
C ARG A 73 -0.18 2.26 -0.37
N ALA A 74 0.56 1.33 0.21
CA ALA A 74 1.10 1.47 1.56
C ALA A 74 2.07 2.66 1.67
N LEU A 75 2.95 2.84 0.68
CA LEU A 75 3.85 4.02 0.59
C LEU A 75 3.07 5.31 0.37
N TYR A 76 2.07 5.31 -0.52
CA TYR A 76 1.21 6.46 -0.78
C TYR A 76 0.43 6.89 0.47
N ALA A 77 -0.16 5.95 1.19
CA ALA A 77 -0.84 6.19 2.46
C ALA A 77 0.11 6.77 3.51
N LEU A 78 1.32 6.21 3.62
CA LEU A 78 2.36 6.71 4.53
C LEU A 78 2.78 8.15 4.18
N ALA A 79 2.83 8.50 2.90
CA ALA A 79 3.25 9.81 2.43
C ALA A 79 2.14 10.89 2.48
N THR A 80 0.87 10.50 2.43
CA THR A 80 -0.28 11.43 2.38
C THR A 80 -1.07 11.48 3.69
N GLY A 81 -0.81 10.57 4.63
CA GLY A 81 -1.60 10.42 5.84
C GLY A 81 -2.95 9.77 5.61
N TRP A 82 -3.21 9.24 4.42
CA TRP A 82 -4.45 8.51 4.14
C TRP A 82 -4.50 7.23 4.97
N ASP A 83 -5.56 7.07 5.75
CA ASP A 83 -5.81 5.93 6.63
C ASP A 83 -6.25 4.66 5.89
N MET A 84 -6.27 4.70 4.56
CA MET A 84 -6.72 3.63 3.68
C MET A 84 -8.18 3.21 3.85
N THR A 85 -9.00 4.07 4.48
CA THR A 85 -10.44 3.95 4.46
C THR A 85 -11.02 4.71 3.26
N GLY A 86 -12.11 4.19 2.70
CA GLY A 86 -12.77 4.78 1.53
C GLY A 86 -11.86 4.89 0.30
N ASP A 87 -12.15 5.88 -0.54
CA ASP A 87 -11.36 6.17 -1.74
C ASP A 87 -10.07 6.92 -1.40
N PRO A 88 -8.96 6.64 -2.12
CA PRO A 88 -7.75 7.43 -1.95
C PRO A 88 -7.99 8.89 -2.35
N PRO A 89 -7.30 9.86 -1.69
CA PRO A 89 -7.39 11.27 -2.08
C PRO A 89 -7.04 11.52 -3.57
N HIS A 90 -6.24 10.63 -4.17
CA HIS A 90 -5.88 10.65 -5.57
C HIS A 90 -5.96 9.25 -6.15
N LYS A 91 -6.59 9.11 -7.33
CA LYS A 91 -6.60 7.84 -8.06
C LYS A 91 -5.20 7.50 -8.58
N LEU A 92 -4.66 6.38 -8.13
CA LEU A 92 -3.41 5.82 -8.67
C LEU A 92 -3.71 5.04 -9.95
N ARG A 93 -3.04 5.41 -11.04
CA ARG A 93 -3.17 4.75 -12.34
C ARG A 93 -2.16 3.62 -12.48
N ASP A 94 -2.58 2.54 -13.11
CA ASP A 94 -1.67 1.46 -13.48
C ASP A 94 -0.74 1.93 -14.62
N ALA A 95 0.34 1.18 -14.87
CA ALA A 95 1.38 1.51 -15.85
C ALA A 95 2.01 2.92 -15.69
N CYS A 96 2.04 3.43 -14.46
CA CYS A 96 2.65 4.72 -14.12
C CYS A 96 3.68 4.58 -13.00
N ALA A 97 4.66 5.49 -12.96
CA ALA A 97 5.53 5.70 -11.82
C ALA A 97 4.94 6.74 -10.85
N HIS A 98 5.29 6.59 -9.57
CA HIS A 98 4.95 7.53 -8.50
C HIS A 98 6.26 7.97 -7.82
N ARG A 99 6.51 9.28 -7.80
CA ARG A 99 7.74 9.85 -7.27
C ARG A 99 7.54 10.34 -5.85
N PHE A 100 8.43 9.90 -4.97
CA PHE A 100 8.51 10.31 -3.58
C PHE A 100 9.89 10.93 -3.31
N ALA A 101 9.93 11.89 -2.41
CA ALA A 101 11.15 12.38 -1.79
C ALA A 101 11.31 11.71 -0.43
N LEU A 102 12.54 11.44 -0.03
CA LEU A 102 12.89 10.95 1.30
C LEU A 102 13.58 12.07 2.07
N ALA A 103 13.14 12.31 3.30
CA ALA A 103 13.90 13.06 4.28
C ALA A 103 15.04 12.19 4.85
N GLY A 104 16.00 12.80 5.55
CA GLY A 104 17.18 12.10 6.08
C GLY A 104 16.86 10.96 7.07
N ASP A 105 15.68 10.98 7.69
CA ASP A 105 15.17 9.94 8.61
C ASP A 105 14.35 8.83 7.90
N GLY A 106 14.22 8.92 6.57
CA GLY A 106 13.42 8.01 5.75
C GLY A 106 11.94 8.37 5.65
N ALA A 107 11.49 9.52 6.18
CA ALA A 107 10.12 9.97 6.01
C ALA A 107 9.83 10.28 4.52
N LEU A 108 8.70 9.78 4.03
CA LEU A 108 8.27 9.99 2.65
C LEU A 108 7.49 11.29 2.51
N ARG A 109 7.75 12.01 1.43
CA ARG A 109 6.90 13.08 0.93
C ARG A 109 6.50 12.77 -0.50
N LEU A 110 5.21 12.88 -0.80
CA LEU A 110 4.73 12.73 -2.16
C LEU A 110 5.24 13.90 -3.03
N VAL A 111 5.80 13.58 -4.20
CA VAL A 111 6.29 14.60 -5.15
C VAL A 111 5.47 14.62 -6.43
N ALA A 112 5.20 13.45 -7.01
CA ALA A 112 4.37 13.33 -8.21
C ALA A 112 3.70 11.96 -8.27
N LEU A 113 2.50 11.91 -8.80
CA LEU A 113 1.78 10.67 -9.08
C LEU A 113 1.61 10.49 -10.57
N ASN A 114 1.38 9.25 -10.98
CA ASN A 114 0.82 8.94 -12.30
C ASN A 114 1.73 9.39 -13.46
N LEU A 115 3.05 9.37 -13.26
CA LEU A 115 4.03 9.66 -14.29
C LEU A 115 4.02 8.53 -15.33
N PRO A 116 3.84 8.82 -16.62
CA PRO A 116 3.85 7.78 -17.63
C PRO A 116 5.23 7.12 -17.71
N LEU A 117 5.26 5.80 -17.94
CA LEU A 117 6.51 5.03 -18.08
C LEU A 117 7.09 5.07 -19.50
N ALA A 118 6.25 5.42 -20.48
CA ALA A 118 6.64 5.70 -21.86
C ALA A 118 6.52 7.22 -22.13
N PRO A 119 7.32 7.77 -23.06
CA PRO A 119 7.23 9.17 -23.47
C PRO A 119 5.87 9.57 -24.03
#